data_AF-A0A837RCX5-F1
#
_entry.id   AF-A0A837RCX5-F1
#
_cell.length_a   1.000
_cell.length_b   1.000
_cell.length_c   1.000
_cell.angle_alpha   90.00
_cell.angle_beta   90.00
_cell.angle_gamma   90.00
#
_symmetry.space_group_name_H-M   'P 1'
#
loop_
_entity.id
_entity.type
_entity.pdbx_description
1 polymer ?
#
loop_
_entity_poly.entity_id
_entity_poly.type
_entity_poly.pdbx_seq_one_letter_code
_entity_poly.pdbx_strand_id
1 'polypeptide(L)'
;MTIVKQRLQSGLRWLQRLLPPPLLATLICAGLAAYVALVPPINGLADNGDFYRAMYSNGIYKLLGSHYNYFDFVTQKFGLMKYYNDYQAVNFSSQPLFVKLAIGLNKLFYSRTVFDIRFMALVNIGLYLIGIYLLTDALTFPSKRWRNYVIAGLVVFVFGDSSFTLYFNSFFAEPQMLGLTLIAFGSFLLLARQRYRRRWPLILLYFLSSGLLITNKSQNAPLALSFVVITIGLLFLPRARAMRVYLLLGMGALLITGGLTYKLIGQDFVDINTYQTFSHGVLTQTTDPSKDLAKSGIDEQYALMQSQDYYAKQFATIQASGPYVKKNLIAKLGVGWVVKYYATHLKQFGKLMDLAAADVMITQVKAVGDYTKASGAPAGKQLTFFTTYSQLAGAFFPQKFAFNCLLAVALVIVYLVGFYNDIRQQRIEGVLRFFLVLGLLTIFIFVPVISLIGDGDADLAKHLFMVPVSIDLIFLLFISDILNHRLWHAYREEASDA
;
A
#
# COMPACT_ATOMS: atom_id res chain seq x y z
N MET A 1 -42.47 4.77 -26.73
CA MET A 1 -41.51 4.68 -25.59
C MET A 1 -40.86 3.29 -25.44
N THR A 2 -41.52 2.21 -25.83
CA THR A 2 -41.05 0.81 -25.71
C THR A 2 -39.94 0.40 -26.68
N ILE A 3 -39.97 0.86 -27.94
CA ILE A 3 -38.95 0.50 -28.97
C ILE A 3 -37.59 1.14 -28.65
N VAL A 4 -37.57 2.39 -28.19
CA VAL A 4 -36.35 3.09 -27.77
C VAL A 4 -35.72 2.40 -26.56
N LYS A 5 -36.53 2.01 -25.57
CA LYS A 5 -36.08 1.25 -24.39
C LYS A 5 -35.52 -0.13 -24.79
N GLN A 6 -36.16 -0.84 -25.72
CA GLN A 6 -35.67 -2.13 -26.23
C GLN A 6 -34.37 -2.01 -27.04
N ARG A 7 -34.23 -0.98 -27.90
CA ARG A 7 -33.00 -0.70 -28.64
C ARG A 7 -31.85 -0.27 -27.74
N LEU A 8 -32.13 0.52 -26.70
CA LEU A 8 -31.15 0.86 -25.66
C LEU A 8 -30.70 -0.39 -24.88
N GLN A 9 -31.64 -1.28 -24.52
CA GLN A 9 -31.32 -2.53 -23.84
C GLN A 9 -30.52 -3.51 -24.72
N SER A 10 -30.82 -3.60 -26.02
CA SER A 10 -30.04 -4.44 -26.93
C SER A 10 -28.62 -3.89 -27.15
N GLY A 11 -28.48 -2.57 -27.30
CA GLY A 11 -27.18 -1.89 -27.34
C GLY A 11 -26.37 -2.10 -26.06
N LEU A 12 -27.00 -1.99 -24.89
CA LEU A 12 -26.34 -2.23 -23.59
C LEU A 12 -25.85 -3.69 -23.45
N ARG A 13 -26.66 -4.67 -23.89
CA ARG A 13 -26.26 -6.09 -23.88
C ARG A 13 -25.12 -6.38 -24.85
N TRP A 14 -25.07 -5.69 -25.99
CA TRP A 14 -23.97 -5.81 -26.94
C TRP A 14 -22.68 -5.21 -26.38
N LEU A 15 -22.76 -4.02 -25.77
CA LEU A 15 -21.64 -3.39 -25.05
C LEU A 15 -21.12 -4.29 -23.92
N GLN A 16 -21.99 -4.92 -23.14
CA GLN A 16 -21.60 -5.86 -22.08
C GLN A 16 -20.86 -7.11 -22.57
N ARG A 17 -21.13 -7.54 -23.82
CA ARG A 17 -20.43 -8.68 -24.42
C ARG A 17 -19.03 -8.31 -24.90
N LEU A 18 -18.86 -7.09 -25.43
CA LEU A 18 -17.58 -6.61 -25.96
C LEU A 18 -16.67 -6.00 -24.89
N LEU A 19 -17.25 -5.22 -23.98
CA LEU A 19 -16.57 -4.47 -22.92
C LEU A 19 -17.27 -4.74 -21.58
N PRO A 20 -17.03 -5.93 -20.98
CA PRO A 20 -17.49 -6.18 -19.63
C PRO A 20 -16.84 -5.19 -18.65
N PRO A 21 -17.50 -4.83 -17.54
CA PRO A 21 -17.00 -3.81 -16.61
C PRO A 21 -15.55 -4.00 -16.16
N PRO A 22 -15.07 -5.24 -15.86
CA PRO A 22 -13.67 -5.45 -15.51
C PRO A 22 -12.70 -5.09 -16.64
N LEU A 23 -13.01 -5.50 -17.88
CA LEU A 23 -12.17 -5.17 -19.02
C LEU A 23 -12.16 -3.66 -19.28
N LEU A 24 -13.32 -3.00 -19.19
CA LEU A 24 -13.40 -1.55 -19.39
C LEU A 24 -12.56 -0.79 -18.36
N ALA A 25 -12.69 -1.12 -17.07
CA ALA A 25 -11.88 -0.49 -16.02
C ALA A 25 -10.39 -0.70 -16.26
N THR A 26 -9.98 -1.95 -16.57
CA THR A 26 -8.58 -2.27 -16.87
C THR A 26 -8.05 -1.50 -18.07
N LEU A 27 -8.82 -1.36 -19.16
CA LEU A 27 -8.38 -0.63 -20.35
C LEU A 27 -8.22 0.87 -20.08
N ILE A 28 -9.13 1.49 -19.32
CA ILE A 28 -9.04 2.91 -18.96
C ILE A 28 -7.84 3.13 -18.03
N CYS A 29 -7.70 2.31 -16.97
CA CYS A 29 -6.54 2.35 -16.08
C CYS A 29 -5.22 2.13 -16.83
N ALA A 30 -5.19 1.24 -17.83
CA ALA A 30 -4.03 1.02 -18.68
C ALA A 30 -3.68 2.27 -19.48
N GLY A 31 -4.67 2.91 -20.10
CA GLY A 31 -4.48 4.16 -20.84
C GLY A 31 -3.96 5.29 -19.96
N LEU A 32 -4.55 5.49 -18.78
CA LEU A 32 -4.12 6.52 -17.81
C LEU A 32 -2.69 6.26 -17.31
N ALA A 33 -2.40 5.05 -16.84
CA ALA A 33 -1.09 4.70 -16.31
C ALA A 33 0.00 4.75 -17.40
N ALA A 34 -0.30 4.31 -18.62
CA ALA A 34 0.63 4.41 -19.75
C ALA A 34 0.87 5.86 -20.17
N TYR A 35 -0.16 6.72 -20.15
CA TYR A 35 -0.02 8.14 -20.43
C TYR A 35 0.93 8.81 -19.43
N VAL A 36 0.71 8.61 -18.13
CA VAL A 36 1.58 9.16 -17.07
C VAL A 36 3.00 8.60 -17.16
N ALA A 37 3.15 7.30 -17.37
CA ALA A 37 4.45 6.65 -17.24
C ALA A 37 5.30 6.61 -18.52
N LEU A 38 4.70 6.63 -19.71
CA LEU A 38 5.41 6.30 -20.95
C LEU A 38 5.37 7.43 -21.99
N VAL A 39 4.38 8.34 -21.91
CA VAL A 39 4.21 9.43 -22.87
C VAL A 39 4.96 10.68 -22.38
N PRO A 40 5.81 11.32 -23.21
CA PRO A 40 6.47 12.58 -22.84
C PRO A 40 5.48 13.74 -22.61
N PRO A 41 5.68 14.59 -21.58
CA PRO A 41 6.74 14.52 -20.58
C PRO A 41 6.52 13.36 -19.61
N ILE A 42 7.52 12.50 -19.46
CA ILE A 42 7.40 11.31 -18.61
C ILE A 42 7.30 11.76 -17.15
N ASN A 43 6.31 11.24 -16.45
CA ASN A 43 6.08 11.49 -15.04
C ASN A 43 6.41 10.27 -14.19
N GLY A 44 6.85 10.51 -12.97
CA GLY A 44 7.29 9.50 -12.01
C GLY A 44 7.53 10.15 -10.66
N LEU A 45 8.29 9.50 -9.77
CA LEU A 45 8.73 10.13 -8.52
C LEU A 45 10.26 10.27 -8.50
N ALA A 46 10.76 11.43 -8.08
CA ALA A 46 12.18 11.62 -7.87
C ALA A 46 12.71 10.79 -6.69
N ASP A 47 14.02 10.54 -6.70
CA ASP A 47 14.69 9.80 -5.62
C ASP A 47 14.71 10.66 -4.34
N ASN A 48 14.01 10.20 -3.30
CA ASN A 48 14.02 10.80 -1.97
C ASN A 48 15.21 10.34 -1.10
N GLY A 49 16.13 9.55 -1.67
CA GLY A 49 17.23 8.93 -0.95
C GLY A 49 17.04 7.44 -0.68
N ASP A 50 15.87 6.84 -0.99
CA ASP A 50 15.61 5.41 -0.76
C ASP A 50 15.86 4.51 -1.96
N PHE A 51 16.06 5.04 -3.18
CA PHE A 51 16.22 4.19 -4.36
C PHE A 51 17.42 3.24 -4.24
N TYR A 52 18.46 3.61 -3.49
CA TYR A 52 19.66 2.78 -3.30
C TYR A 52 19.33 1.37 -2.77
N ARG A 53 18.27 1.23 -1.94
CA ARG A 53 17.85 -0.04 -1.33
C ARG A 53 17.51 -1.09 -2.41
N ALA A 54 16.84 -0.64 -3.47
CA ALA A 54 16.43 -1.48 -4.60
C ALA A 54 17.45 -1.45 -5.75
N MET A 55 18.13 -0.32 -5.98
CA MET A 55 19.08 -0.17 -7.09
C MET A 55 20.33 -1.04 -6.88
N TYR A 56 21.08 -0.80 -5.79
CA TYR A 56 22.38 -1.43 -5.63
C TYR A 56 22.28 -2.93 -5.42
N SER A 57 21.29 -3.41 -4.68
CA SER A 57 21.05 -4.86 -4.49
C SER A 57 20.72 -5.60 -5.81
N ASN A 58 20.28 -4.88 -6.84
CA ASN A 58 19.96 -5.44 -8.16
C ASN A 58 21.01 -5.10 -9.24
N GLY A 59 22.19 -4.57 -8.87
CA GLY A 59 23.25 -4.23 -9.80
C GLY A 59 22.94 -3.01 -10.66
N ILE A 60 22.08 -2.11 -10.18
CA ILE A 60 21.78 -0.82 -10.80
C ILE A 60 22.53 0.26 -10.02
N TYR A 61 23.16 1.19 -10.72
CA TYR A 61 23.87 2.32 -10.11
C TYR A 61 23.57 3.64 -10.81
N LYS A 62 23.89 4.75 -10.15
CA LYS A 62 23.72 6.09 -10.70
C LYS A 62 24.77 6.35 -11.77
N LEU A 63 24.39 6.85 -12.93
CA LEU A 63 25.36 7.16 -13.99
C LEU A 63 26.35 8.24 -13.50
N LEU A 64 27.65 7.95 -13.59
CA LEU A 64 28.70 8.88 -13.21
C LEU A 64 28.75 10.07 -14.18
N GLY A 65 29.01 11.28 -13.66
CA GLY A 65 29.14 12.50 -14.46
C GLY A 65 27.83 13.23 -14.79
N SER A 66 26.66 12.70 -14.39
CA SER A 66 25.41 13.46 -14.42
C SER A 66 25.13 14.09 -13.05
N HIS A 67 24.68 15.35 -13.01
CA HIS A 67 24.15 15.94 -11.78
C HIS A 67 22.89 15.17 -11.36
N TYR A 68 23.04 14.28 -10.38
CA TYR A 68 21.94 13.53 -9.80
C TYR A 68 21.16 14.42 -8.83
N ASN A 69 19.98 14.86 -9.25
CA ASN A 69 19.13 15.72 -8.43
C ASN A 69 18.22 14.85 -7.59
N TYR A 70 18.60 14.67 -6.32
CA TYR A 70 17.68 14.14 -5.32
C TYR A 70 16.52 15.10 -5.15
N PHE A 71 15.33 14.57 -4.86
CA PHE A 71 14.09 15.32 -4.61
C PHE A 71 13.54 16.16 -5.77
N ASP A 72 14.36 16.74 -6.65
CA ASP A 72 13.89 17.76 -7.59
C ASP A 72 13.26 17.19 -8.87
N PHE A 73 13.85 16.15 -9.44
CA PHE A 73 13.50 15.65 -10.78
C PHE A 73 13.56 14.13 -10.88
N VAL A 74 12.66 13.57 -11.70
CA VAL A 74 12.65 12.15 -12.04
C VAL A 74 13.89 11.79 -12.85
N THR A 75 14.69 10.85 -12.35
CA THR A 75 15.84 10.29 -13.07
C THR A 75 15.39 9.07 -13.86
N GLN A 76 15.63 9.10 -15.18
CA GLN A 76 15.15 8.04 -16.07
C GLN A 76 16.18 6.96 -16.38
N LYS A 77 17.46 7.34 -16.42
CA LYS A 77 18.53 6.49 -16.90
C LYS A 77 19.50 6.18 -15.79
N PHE A 78 19.82 4.90 -15.66
CA PHE A 78 20.73 4.34 -14.68
C PHE A 78 21.75 3.44 -15.35
N GLY A 79 22.88 3.20 -14.69
CA GLY A 79 23.89 2.25 -15.14
C GLY A 79 23.57 0.83 -14.68
N LEU A 80 23.90 -0.16 -15.49
CA LEU A 80 23.89 -1.57 -15.13
C LEU A 80 25.32 -2.05 -14.85
N MET A 81 25.53 -2.65 -13.69
CA MET A 81 26.83 -3.21 -13.32
C MET A 81 27.21 -4.34 -14.28
N LYS A 82 28.46 -4.30 -14.77
CA LYS A 82 29.01 -5.30 -15.70
C LYS A 82 29.66 -6.48 -14.98
N TYR A 83 30.12 -6.26 -13.76
CA TYR A 83 30.89 -7.21 -12.96
C TYR A 83 30.13 -7.57 -11.67
N TYR A 84 30.76 -8.41 -10.84
CA TYR A 84 30.22 -8.83 -9.56
C TYR A 84 29.82 -7.63 -8.70
N ASN A 85 28.70 -7.78 -8.00
CA ASN A 85 28.12 -6.75 -7.16
C ASN A 85 28.48 -7.04 -5.70
N ASP A 86 29.43 -6.27 -5.16
CA ASP A 86 29.85 -6.39 -3.77
C ASP A 86 28.81 -5.87 -2.77
N TYR A 87 27.79 -5.14 -3.24
CA TYR A 87 26.63 -4.81 -2.41
C TYR A 87 25.76 -6.05 -2.23
N GLN A 88 26.15 -6.90 -1.26
CA GLN A 88 25.29 -7.99 -0.76
C GLN A 88 23.92 -7.43 -0.39
N ALA A 89 22.87 -8.25 -0.53
CA ALA A 89 21.47 -7.84 -0.37
C ALA A 89 21.28 -6.94 0.86
N VAL A 90 21.18 -5.62 0.61
CA VAL A 90 21.11 -4.58 1.64
C VAL A 90 19.89 -4.81 2.55
N ASN A 91 18.87 -5.52 2.05
CA ASN A 91 17.70 -5.95 2.81
C ASN A 91 17.07 -7.24 2.26
N PHE A 92 16.43 -8.01 3.14
CA PHE A 92 15.52 -9.09 2.73
C PHE A 92 14.23 -8.47 2.17
N SER A 93 13.95 -8.71 0.88
CA SER A 93 12.76 -8.20 0.21
C SER A 93 12.37 -9.04 -1.01
N SER A 94 11.07 -9.06 -1.35
CA SER A 94 10.56 -9.60 -2.61
C SER A 94 10.61 -8.61 -3.78
N GLN A 95 10.82 -7.31 -3.52
CA GLN A 95 10.97 -6.26 -4.54
C GLN A 95 12.00 -6.60 -5.65
N PRO A 96 13.17 -7.18 -5.33
CA PRO A 96 14.15 -7.61 -6.33
C PRO A 96 13.61 -8.54 -7.42
N LEU A 97 12.55 -9.33 -7.15
CA LEU A 97 11.92 -10.17 -8.18
C LEU A 97 11.39 -9.31 -9.34
N PHE A 98 10.72 -8.21 -9.02
CA PHE A 98 10.14 -7.28 -9.99
C PHE A 98 11.21 -6.44 -10.68
N VAL A 99 12.22 -5.98 -9.92
CA VAL A 99 13.36 -5.22 -10.48
C VAL A 99 14.15 -6.08 -11.46
N LYS A 100 14.44 -7.36 -11.14
CA LYS A 100 15.14 -8.27 -12.05
C LYS A 100 14.33 -8.57 -13.31
N LEU A 101 13.01 -8.71 -13.20
CA LEU A 101 12.14 -8.83 -14.37
C LEU A 101 12.24 -7.58 -15.25
N ALA A 102 12.21 -6.37 -14.66
CA ALA A 102 12.37 -5.12 -15.39
C ALA A 102 13.75 -5.02 -16.06
N ILE A 103 14.83 -5.41 -15.37
CA ILE A 103 16.19 -5.47 -15.94
C ILE A 103 16.22 -6.46 -17.13
N GLY A 104 15.59 -7.63 -16.99
CA GLY A 104 15.49 -8.62 -18.07
C GLY A 104 14.82 -8.05 -19.32
N LEU A 105 13.68 -7.39 -19.15
CA LEU A 105 12.98 -6.70 -20.24
C LEU A 105 13.82 -5.58 -20.85
N ASN A 106 14.48 -4.76 -20.03
CA ASN A 106 15.38 -3.70 -20.49
C ASN A 106 16.55 -4.27 -21.32
N LYS A 107 17.16 -5.37 -20.87
CA LYS A 107 18.25 -6.05 -21.59
C LYS A 107 17.79 -6.66 -22.91
N LEU A 108 16.53 -7.09 -22.99
CA LEU A 108 15.94 -7.68 -24.19
C LEU A 108 15.59 -6.63 -25.25
N PHE A 109 15.05 -5.48 -24.83
CA PHE A 109 14.45 -4.50 -25.75
C PHE A 109 15.19 -3.16 -25.88
N TYR A 110 16.13 -2.84 -24.98
CA TYR A 110 16.76 -1.51 -24.95
C TYR A 110 18.28 -1.54 -24.86
N SER A 111 18.85 -1.92 -23.70
CA SER A 111 20.31 -1.89 -23.51
C SER A 111 20.78 -2.86 -22.44
N ARG A 112 22.01 -3.36 -22.62
CA ARG A 112 22.68 -4.22 -21.63
C ARG A 112 23.50 -3.44 -20.61
N THR A 113 23.76 -2.16 -20.85
CA THR A 113 24.62 -1.31 -20.01
C THR A 113 23.87 -0.16 -19.33
N VAL A 114 22.73 0.26 -19.90
CA VAL A 114 21.88 1.34 -19.37
C VAL A 114 20.51 0.76 -19.03
N PHE A 115 20.03 1.04 -17.83
CA PHE A 115 18.68 0.74 -17.39
C PHE A 115 17.79 1.96 -17.54
N ASP A 116 16.64 1.82 -18.20
CA ASP A 116 15.60 2.84 -18.30
C ASP A 116 14.46 2.53 -17.31
N ILE A 117 14.12 3.50 -16.46
CA ILE A 117 13.11 3.34 -15.41
C ILE A 117 11.72 2.96 -15.96
N ARG A 118 11.43 3.27 -17.23
CA ARG A 118 10.17 2.89 -17.87
C ARG A 118 9.94 1.39 -17.91
N PHE A 119 11.01 0.57 -17.93
CA PHE A 119 10.84 -0.88 -17.82
C PHE A 119 10.36 -1.32 -16.44
N MET A 120 10.73 -0.57 -15.38
CA MET A 120 10.15 -0.76 -14.06
C MET A 120 8.65 -0.40 -14.08
N ALA A 121 8.28 0.70 -14.73
CA ALA A 121 6.88 1.07 -14.91
C ALA A 121 6.08 0.02 -15.67
N LEU A 122 6.61 -0.58 -16.75
CA LEU A 122 5.93 -1.65 -17.48
C LEU A 122 5.64 -2.87 -16.59
N VAL A 123 6.59 -3.29 -15.76
CA VAL A 123 6.40 -4.39 -14.80
C VAL A 123 5.33 -4.04 -13.77
N ASN A 124 5.42 -2.84 -13.19
CA ASN A 124 4.47 -2.35 -12.19
C ASN A 124 3.05 -2.21 -12.76
N ILE A 125 2.90 -1.65 -13.98
CA ILE A 125 1.62 -1.52 -14.69
C ILE A 125 1.03 -2.90 -14.94
N GLY A 126 1.82 -3.87 -15.42
CA GLY A 126 1.33 -5.23 -15.67
C GLY A 126 0.72 -5.87 -14.41
N LEU A 127 1.43 -5.80 -13.29
CA LEU A 127 0.94 -6.31 -12.00
C LEU A 127 -0.31 -5.57 -11.52
N TYR A 128 -0.31 -4.23 -11.62
CA TYR A 128 -1.43 -3.38 -11.26
C TYR A 128 -2.69 -3.70 -12.09
N LEU A 129 -2.57 -3.89 -13.40
CA LEU A 129 -3.71 -4.18 -14.29
C LEU A 129 -4.34 -5.54 -14.00
N ILE A 130 -3.55 -6.56 -13.63
CA ILE A 130 -4.07 -7.84 -13.13
C ILE A 130 -4.91 -7.60 -11.87
N GLY A 131 -4.40 -6.77 -10.95
CA GLY A 131 -5.12 -6.34 -9.75
C GLY A 131 -6.45 -5.63 -10.06
N ILE A 132 -6.45 -4.64 -10.95
CA ILE A 132 -7.65 -3.89 -11.36
C ILE A 132 -8.70 -4.81 -11.99
N TYR A 133 -8.28 -5.73 -12.85
CA TYR A 133 -9.20 -6.68 -13.48
C TYR A 133 -9.86 -7.57 -12.42
N LEU A 134 -9.06 -8.18 -11.53
CA LEU A 134 -9.56 -9.06 -10.48
C LEU A 134 -10.43 -8.30 -9.48
N LEU A 135 -10.04 -7.11 -9.05
CA LEU A 135 -10.83 -6.25 -8.17
C LEU A 135 -12.19 -5.94 -8.79
N THR A 136 -12.21 -5.50 -10.05
CA THR A 136 -13.46 -5.08 -10.71
C THR A 136 -14.36 -6.28 -10.98
N ASP A 137 -13.81 -7.44 -11.38
CA ASP A 137 -14.58 -8.69 -11.49
C ASP A 137 -15.14 -9.08 -10.13
N ALA A 138 -14.31 -9.00 -9.08
CA ALA A 138 -14.69 -9.31 -7.73
C ALA A 138 -15.80 -8.41 -7.20
N LEU A 139 -15.84 -7.11 -7.53
CA LEU A 139 -16.87 -6.18 -7.08
C LEU A 139 -18.16 -6.27 -7.91
N THR A 140 -18.08 -6.61 -9.19
CA THR A 140 -19.24 -6.59 -10.10
C THR A 140 -19.96 -7.94 -10.26
N PHE A 141 -19.28 -9.05 -10.03
CA PHE A 141 -19.86 -10.40 -10.17
C PHE A 141 -20.89 -10.75 -9.08
N PRO A 142 -21.95 -11.54 -9.33
CA PRO A 142 -22.49 -12.00 -10.62
C PRO A 142 -23.49 -11.03 -11.26
N SER A 143 -23.67 -9.83 -10.69
CA SER A 143 -24.64 -8.87 -11.21
C SER A 143 -24.26 -8.52 -12.66
N LYS A 144 -25.25 -8.34 -13.55
CA LYS A 144 -25.03 -7.85 -14.93
C LYS A 144 -25.83 -6.57 -15.18
N ARG A 145 -25.87 -5.70 -14.17
CA ARG A 145 -26.65 -4.46 -14.18
C ARG A 145 -25.77 -3.29 -14.64
N TRP A 146 -26.40 -2.24 -15.17
CA TRP A 146 -25.70 -1.00 -15.55
C TRP A 146 -24.92 -0.39 -14.37
N ARG A 147 -25.39 -0.60 -13.13
CA ARG A 147 -24.71 -0.21 -11.88
C ARG A 147 -23.27 -0.73 -11.79
N ASN A 148 -22.95 -1.84 -12.44
CA ASN A 148 -21.58 -2.36 -12.46
C ASN A 148 -20.61 -1.49 -13.27
N TYR A 149 -21.10 -0.73 -14.25
CA TYR A 149 -20.28 0.26 -14.93
C TYR A 149 -19.99 1.47 -14.03
N VAL A 150 -20.90 1.81 -13.11
CA VAL A 150 -20.64 2.81 -12.06
C VAL A 150 -19.55 2.31 -11.12
N ILE A 151 -19.64 1.06 -10.66
CA ILE A 151 -18.59 0.44 -9.82
C ILE A 151 -17.24 0.43 -10.55
N ALA A 152 -17.21 0.02 -11.82
CA ALA A 152 -16.00 0.07 -12.65
C ALA A 152 -15.45 1.50 -12.78
N GLY A 153 -16.32 2.50 -12.99
CA GLY A 153 -15.95 3.91 -13.01
C GLY A 153 -15.36 4.40 -11.68
N LEU A 154 -15.90 3.95 -10.55
CA LEU A 154 -15.35 4.25 -9.22
C LEU A 154 -13.99 3.59 -9.00
N VAL A 155 -13.79 2.35 -9.45
CA VAL A 155 -12.46 1.71 -9.42
C VAL A 155 -11.44 2.51 -10.22
N VAL A 156 -11.81 2.97 -11.42
CA VAL A 156 -10.96 3.85 -12.25
C VAL A 156 -10.71 5.19 -11.56
N PHE A 157 -11.73 5.79 -10.97
CA PHE A 157 -11.62 7.08 -10.29
C PHE A 157 -10.66 7.02 -9.10
N VAL A 158 -10.74 5.95 -8.30
CA VAL A 158 -9.89 5.74 -7.11
C VAL A 158 -8.48 5.29 -7.50
N PHE A 159 -8.36 4.15 -8.19
CA PHE A 159 -7.06 3.52 -8.42
C PHE A 159 -6.40 3.93 -9.74
N GLY A 160 -7.11 4.59 -10.63
CA GLY A 160 -6.51 5.26 -11.79
C GLY A 160 -5.87 6.60 -11.44
N ASP A 161 -6.10 7.12 -10.22
CA ASP A 161 -5.54 8.41 -9.75
C ASP A 161 -4.02 8.44 -9.88
N SER A 162 -3.50 9.56 -10.36
CA SER A 162 -2.07 9.71 -10.61
C SER A 162 -1.22 9.65 -9.34
N SER A 163 -1.79 9.92 -8.16
CA SER A 163 -1.08 9.75 -6.90
C SER A 163 -0.57 8.31 -6.70
N PHE A 164 -1.27 7.31 -7.25
CA PHE A 164 -0.84 5.92 -7.24
C PHE A 164 0.05 5.56 -8.44
N THR A 165 -0.29 6.04 -9.65
CA THR A 165 0.41 5.64 -10.87
C THR A 165 1.77 6.32 -11.05
N LEU A 166 2.00 7.48 -10.42
CA LEU A 166 3.32 8.15 -10.38
C LEU A 166 4.41 7.24 -9.81
N TYR A 167 4.09 6.41 -8.82
CA TYR A 167 5.06 5.48 -8.25
C TYR A 167 5.57 4.45 -9.28
N PHE A 168 4.89 4.22 -10.40
CA PHE A 168 5.28 3.17 -11.36
C PHE A 168 6.64 3.45 -11.99
N ASN A 169 6.97 4.73 -12.23
CA ASN A 169 8.30 5.18 -12.67
C ASN A 169 9.21 5.52 -11.49
N SER A 170 9.40 4.56 -10.59
CA SER A 170 10.30 4.72 -9.44
C SER A 170 10.81 3.37 -8.95
N PHE A 171 11.83 3.40 -8.09
CA PHE A 171 12.29 2.22 -7.35
C PHE A 171 11.62 2.08 -5.98
N PHE A 172 10.50 2.74 -5.76
CA PHE A 172 9.64 2.52 -4.60
C PHE A 172 8.97 1.15 -4.66
N ALA A 173 8.63 0.61 -3.49
CA ALA A 173 8.01 -0.71 -3.35
C ALA A 173 6.47 -0.64 -3.46
N GLU A 174 5.95 0.56 -3.25
CA GLU A 174 4.54 0.96 -3.20
C GLU A 174 3.74 0.51 -4.46
N PRO A 175 4.26 0.55 -5.70
CA PRO A 175 3.59 -0.02 -6.86
C PRO A 175 3.25 -1.51 -6.73
N GLN A 176 4.21 -2.30 -6.24
CA GLN A 176 3.98 -3.73 -6.08
C GLN A 176 3.07 -3.98 -4.88
N MET A 177 3.16 -3.15 -3.84
CA MET A 177 2.22 -3.21 -2.71
C MET A 177 0.78 -3.04 -3.20
N LEU A 178 0.51 -1.99 -3.99
CA LEU A 178 -0.80 -1.75 -4.59
C LEU A 178 -1.27 -2.95 -5.41
N GLY A 179 -0.49 -3.37 -6.41
CA GLY A 179 -0.86 -4.48 -7.30
C GLY A 179 -1.13 -5.79 -6.54
N LEU A 180 -0.27 -6.14 -5.58
CA LEU A 180 -0.41 -7.37 -4.79
C LEU A 180 -1.63 -7.32 -3.85
N THR A 181 -1.92 -6.17 -3.22
CA THR A 181 -3.12 -6.01 -2.39
C THR A 181 -4.40 -6.12 -3.22
N LEU A 182 -4.45 -5.49 -4.40
CA LEU A 182 -5.59 -5.60 -5.31
C LEU A 182 -5.82 -7.05 -5.75
N ILE A 183 -4.75 -7.78 -6.08
CA ILE A 183 -4.81 -9.20 -6.43
C ILE A 183 -5.30 -10.04 -5.25
N ALA A 184 -4.76 -9.82 -4.04
CA ALA A 184 -5.14 -10.57 -2.84
C ALA A 184 -6.62 -10.33 -2.50
N PHE A 185 -7.05 -9.06 -2.49
CA PHE A 185 -8.43 -8.66 -2.25
C PHE A 185 -9.38 -9.27 -3.29
N GLY A 186 -9.09 -9.09 -4.58
CA GLY A 186 -9.91 -9.61 -5.67
C GLY A 186 -10.02 -11.13 -5.62
N SER A 187 -8.90 -11.83 -5.41
CA SER A 187 -8.88 -13.30 -5.29
C SER A 187 -9.71 -13.80 -4.12
N PHE A 188 -9.58 -13.17 -2.96
CA PHE A 188 -10.33 -13.53 -1.76
C PHE A 188 -11.84 -13.28 -1.94
N LEU A 189 -12.22 -12.11 -2.48
CA LEU A 189 -13.62 -11.78 -2.68
C LEU A 189 -14.27 -12.64 -3.79
N LEU A 190 -13.53 -13.01 -4.85
CA LEU A 190 -14.00 -13.96 -5.86
C LEU A 190 -14.20 -15.38 -5.29
N LEU A 191 -13.39 -15.79 -4.29
CA LEU A 191 -13.63 -17.01 -3.53
C LEU A 191 -14.92 -16.93 -2.72
N ALA A 192 -15.15 -15.79 -2.03
CA ALA A 192 -16.37 -15.53 -1.26
C ALA A 192 -17.62 -15.61 -2.16
N ARG A 193 -17.54 -15.05 -3.37
CA ARG A 193 -18.61 -15.04 -4.37
C ARG A 193 -18.72 -16.34 -5.17
N GLN A 194 -17.87 -17.34 -4.90
CA GLN A 194 -17.86 -18.64 -5.57
C GLN A 194 -17.84 -18.56 -7.10
N ARG A 195 -17.11 -17.57 -7.65
CA ARG A 195 -17.06 -17.26 -9.09
C ARG A 195 -16.63 -18.46 -9.96
N TYR A 196 -15.69 -19.25 -9.46
CA TYR A 196 -15.05 -20.34 -10.19
C TYR A 196 -15.26 -21.69 -9.50
N ARG A 197 -15.51 -22.74 -10.28
CA ARG A 197 -15.68 -24.12 -9.79
C ARG A 197 -14.42 -24.65 -9.10
N ARG A 198 -13.24 -24.37 -9.67
CA ARG A 198 -11.94 -24.72 -9.08
C ARG A 198 -11.46 -23.56 -8.21
N ARG A 199 -11.36 -23.77 -6.90
CA ARG A 199 -10.99 -22.74 -5.92
C ARG A 199 -9.49 -22.59 -5.70
N TRP A 200 -8.72 -23.67 -5.91
CA TRP A 200 -7.28 -23.69 -5.61
C TRP A 200 -6.46 -22.59 -6.31
N PRO A 201 -6.74 -22.16 -7.57
CA PRO A 201 -5.93 -21.13 -8.21
C PRO A 201 -6.06 -19.78 -7.49
N LEU A 202 -7.28 -19.43 -7.04
CA LEU A 202 -7.50 -18.20 -6.28
C LEU A 202 -6.91 -18.28 -4.87
N ILE A 203 -6.94 -19.46 -4.24
CA ILE A 203 -6.28 -19.67 -2.94
C ILE A 203 -4.76 -19.49 -3.09
N LEU A 204 -4.16 -20.10 -4.11
CA LEU A 204 -2.73 -19.94 -4.41
C LEU A 204 -2.38 -18.48 -4.72
N LEU A 205 -3.19 -17.82 -5.55
CA LEU A 205 -2.98 -16.43 -5.92
C LEU A 205 -3.09 -15.49 -4.70
N TYR A 206 -4.05 -15.75 -3.81
CA TYR A 206 -4.18 -15.04 -2.53
C TYR A 206 -2.95 -15.22 -1.63
N PHE A 207 -2.51 -16.46 -1.39
CA PHE A 207 -1.34 -16.70 -0.53
C PHE A 207 -0.04 -16.18 -1.14
N LEU A 208 0.16 -16.33 -2.46
CA LEU A 208 1.33 -15.83 -3.16
C LEU A 208 1.38 -14.30 -3.11
N SER A 209 0.27 -13.62 -3.42
CA SER A 209 0.21 -12.16 -3.38
C SER A 209 0.39 -11.61 -1.96
N SER A 210 -0.23 -12.24 -0.95
CA SER A 210 -0.09 -11.86 0.46
C SER A 210 1.35 -12.05 0.96
N GLY A 211 1.97 -13.19 0.66
CA GLY A 211 3.35 -13.48 1.06
C GLY A 211 4.36 -12.55 0.39
N LEU A 212 4.20 -12.27 -0.91
CA LEU A 212 5.03 -11.30 -1.61
C LEU A 212 4.84 -9.88 -1.06
N LEU A 213 3.61 -9.49 -0.70
CA LEU A 213 3.31 -8.18 -0.13
C LEU A 213 3.98 -7.98 1.22
N ILE A 214 3.86 -8.96 2.13
CA ILE A 214 4.48 -8.95 3.46
C ILE A 214 6.00 -8.80 3.36
N THR A 215 6.60 -9.50 2.39
CA THR A 215 8.05 -9.50 2.18
C THR A 215 8.51 -8.35 1.28
N ASN A 216 7.63 -7.50 0.74
CA ASN A 216 8.03 -6.47 -0.23
C ASN A 216 8.86 -5.36 0.41
N LYS A 217 8.54 -4.99 1.64
CA LYS A 217 9.22 -3.95 2.42
C LYS A 217 9.26 -4.40 3.88
N SER A 218 10.33 -4.06 4.60
CA SER A 218 10.47 -4.41 6.03
C SER A 218 9.28 -3.97 6.88
N GLN A 219 8.73 -2.79 6.57
CA GLN A 219 7.57 -2.20 7.22
C GLN A 219 6.26 -2.96 7.00
N ASN A 220 6.20 -3.86 6.02
CA ASN A 220 5.02 -4.69 5.75
C ASN A 220 4.96 -5.94 6.63
N ALA A 221 5.99 -6.22 7.43
CA ALA A 221 6.01 -7.39 8.32
C ALA A 221 4.75 -7.50 9.22
N PRO A 222 4.23 -6.41 9.83
CA PRO A 222 3.00 -6.48 10.64
C PRO A 222 1.73 -6.80 9.84
N LEU A 223 1.72 -6.59 8.51
CA LEU A 223 0.58 -6.95 7.67
C LEU A 223 0.30 -8.46 7.73
N ALA A 224 1.30 -9.29 8.06
CA ALA A 224 1.10 -10.72 8.27
C ALA A 224 -0.02 -11.02 9.27
N LEU A 225 -0.13 -10.26 10.37
CA LEU A 225 -1.20 -10.42 11.36
C LEU A 225 -2.57 -10.12 10.75
N SER A 226 -2.65 -9.04 9.96
CA SER A 226 -3.88 -8.63 9.27
C SER A 226 -4.32 -9.66 8.24
N PHE A 227 -3.39 -10.18 7.43
CA PHE A 227 -3.69 -11.24 6.45
C PHE A 227 -4.02 -12.57 7.10
N VAL A 228 -3.52 -12.88 8.31
CA VAL A 228 -4.00 -14.05 9.08
C VAL A 228 -5.48 -13.87 9.45
N VAL A 229 -5.89 -12.69 9.92
CA VAL A 229 -7.30 -12.39 10.20
C VAL A 229 -8.18 -12.60 8.96
N ILE A 230 -7.73 -12.11 7.80
CA ILE A 230 -8.44 -12.35 6.51
C ILE A 230 -8.51 -13.86 6.22
N THR A 231 -7.40 -14.57 6.38
CA THR A 231 -7.28 -16.01 6.09
C THR A 231 -8.19 -16.87 6.98
N ILE A 232 -8.51 -16.42 8.21
CA ILE A 232 -9.47 -17.13 9.09
C ILE A 232 -10.82 -17.29 8.38
N GLY A 233 -11.23 -16.31 7.57
CA GLY A 233 -12.45 -16.41 6.75
C GLY A 233 -12.44 -17.63 5.81
N LEU A 234 -11.29 -18.05 5.28
CA LEU A 234 -11.20 -19.21 4.39
C LEU A 234 -11.51 -20.53 5.09
N LEU A 235 -11.41 -20.60 6.43
CA LEU A 235 -11.79 -21.80 7.20
C LEU A 235 -13.28 -22.12 7.11
N PHE A 236 -14.11 -21.16 6.67
CA PHE A 236 -15.55 -21.31 6.49
C PHE A 236 -15.94 -21.75 5.07
N LEU A 237 -14.98 -21.96 4.16
CA LEU A 237 -15.28 -22.44 2.81
C LEU A 237 -15.91 -23.86 2.83
N PRO A 238 -16.82 -24.19 1.89
CA PRO A 238 -17.34 -25.54 1.74
C PRO A 238 -16.21 -26.53 1.50
N ARG A 239 -16.21 -27.67 2.21
CA ARG A 239 -15.11 -28.65 2.25
C ARG A 239 -13.79 -28.13 2.87
N ALA A 240 -13.81 -27.02 3.62
CA ALA A 240 -12.64 -26.55 4.35
C ALA A 240 -12.07 -27.60 5.31
N ARG A 241 -12.87 -28.55 5.84
CA ARG A 241 -12.35 -29.66 6.66
C ARG A 241 -11.25 -30.46 5.95
N ALA A 242 -11.40 -30.73 4.65
CA ALA A 242 -10.40 -31.44 3.86
C ALA A 242 -9.17 -30.57 3.53
N MET A 243 -9.33 -29.24 3.55
CA MET A 243 -8.27 -28.28 3.25
C MET A 243 -7.69 -27.59 4.50
N ARG A 244 -8.16 -27.98 5.70
CA ARG A 244 -7.91 -27.25 6.94
C ARG A 244 -6.43 -27.21 7.28
N VAL A 245 -5.73 -28.33 7.10
CA VAL A 245 -4.29 -28.44 7.31
C VAL A 245 -3.56 -27.47 6.38
N TYR A 246 -3.89 -27.44 5.09
CA TYR A 246 -3.26 -26.51 4.13
C TYR A 246 -3.53 -25.05 4.45
N LEU A 247 -4.74 -24.70 4.91
CA LEU A 247 -5.07 -23.34 5.33
C LEU A 247 -4.31 -22.92 6.59
N LEU A 248 -4.18 -23.82 7.58
CA LEU A 248 -3.38 -23.58 8.79
C LEU A 248 -1.89 -23.47 8.47
N LEU A 249 -1.36 -24.32 7.57
CA LEU A 249 0.00 -24.20 7.07
C LEU A 249 0.20 -22.87 6.32
N GLY A 250 -0.79 -22.43 5.54
CA GLY A 250 -0.79 -21.12 4.89
C GLY A 250 -0.74 -19.96 5.89
N MET A 251 -1.55 -20.00 6.96
CA MET A 251 -1.47 -19.02 8.05
C MET A 251 -0.10 -19.04 8.73
N GLY A 252 0.43 -20.22 9.03
CA GLY A 252 1.76 -20.40 9.59
C GLY A 252 2.84 -19.81 8.67
N ALA A 253 2.75 -20.04 7.36
CA ALA A 253 3.65 -19.47 6.38
C ALA A 253 3.57 -17.94 6.33
N LEU A 254 2.39 -17.34 6.43
CA LEU A 254 2.23 -15.88 6.50
C LEU A 254 2.87 -15.31 7.78
N LEU A 255 2.68 -15.96 8.93
CA LEU A 255 3.33 -15.54 10.19
C LEU A 255 4.84 -15.70 10.14
N ILE A 256 5.34 -16.82 9.61
CA ILE A 256 6.77 -17.07 9.46
C ILE A 256 7.39 -16.04 8.51
N THR A 257 6.75 -15.75 7.37
CA THR A 257 7.24 -14.73 6.44
C THR A 257 7.25 -13.33 7.06
N GLY A 258 6.22 -12.96 7.83
CA GLY A 258 6.21 -11.71 8.60
C GLY A 258 7.34 -11.66 9.65
N GLY A 259 7.49 -12.72 10.45
CA GLY A 259 8.53 -12.81 11.47
C GLY A 259 9.95 -12.80 10.89
N LEU A 260 10.17 -13.49 9.77
CA LEU A 260 11.44 -13.45 9.03
C LEU A 260 11.71 -12.06 8.45
N THR A 261 10.70 -11.42 7.86
CA THR A 261 10.84 -10.07 7.31
C THR A 261 11.24 -9.06 8.40
N TYR A 262 10.66 -9.18 9.60
CA TYR A 262 11.03 -8.35 10.74
C TYR A 262 12.42 -8.67 11.30
N LYS A 263 12.76 -9.96 11.43
CA LYS A 263 14.07 -10.39 11.96
C LYS A 263 15.24 -10.04 11.04
N LEU A 264 15.00 -10.00 9.73
CA LEU A 264 16.01 -9.75 8.70
C LEU A 264 16.12 -8.26 8.32
N ILE A 265 15.57 -7.35 9.14
CA ILE A 265 15.82 -5.92 9.01
C ILE A 265 17.30 -5.67 9.35
N GLY A 266 18.03 -5.02 8.44
CA GLY A 266 19.44 -4.68 8.66
C GLY A 266 19.61 -3.72 9.85
N GLN A 267 20.67 -3.90 10.63
CA GLN A 267 20.91 -3.10 11.84
C GLN A 267 20.99 -1.60 11.55
N ASP A 268 21.53 -1.19 10.40
CA ASP A 268 21.58 0.21 10.00
C ASP A 268 20.17 0.82 9.86
N PHE A 269 19.19 0.05 9.36
CA PHE A 269 17.80 0.51 9.29
C PHE A 269 17.16 0.60 10.66
N VAL A 270 17.46 -0.34 11.55
CA VAL A 270 17.00 -0.27 12.95
C VAL A 270 17.54 1.00 13.62
N ASP A 271 18.82 1.32 13.43
CA ASP A 271 19.45 2.50 14.01
C ASP A 271 18.83 3.79 13.44
N ILE A 272 18.59 3.87 12.11
CA ILE A 272 17.94 5.02 11.45
C ILE A 272 16.54 5.23 12.02
N ASN A 273 15.73 4.18 12.03
CA ASN A 273 14.33 4.23 12.44
C ASN A 273 14.18 4.56 13.93
N THR A 274 15.06 3.99 14.77
CA THR A 274 15.10 4.30 16.21
C THR A 274 15.46 5.76 16.47
N TYR A 275 16.42 6.31 15.71
CA TYR A 275 16.79 7.72 15.81
C TYR A 275 15.62 8.63 15.40
N GLN A 276 14.97 8.34 14.27
CA GLN A 276 13.82 9.12 13.80
C GLN A 276 12.64 9.03 14.77
N THR A 277 12.34 7.85 15.31
CA THR A 277 11.33 7.70 16.38
C THR A 277 11.59 8.63 17.55
N PHE A 278 12.86 8.83 17.91
CA PHE A 278 13.23 9.73 18.97
C PHE A 278 13.11 11.20 18.55
N SER A 279 13.80 11.62 17.49
CA SER A 279 13.89 13.03 17.08
C SER A 279 12.58 13.61 16.56
N HIS A 280 11.83 12.80 15.80
CA HIS A 280 10.60 13.17 15.10
C HIS A 280 9.34 12.64 15.80
N GLY A 281 9.46 11.70 16.74
CA GLY A 281 8.35 11.23 17.57
C GLY A 281 8.42 11.75 19.01
N VAL A 282 9.27 11.14 19.83
CA VAL A 282 9.36 11.35 21.28
C VAL A 282 9.63 12.82 21.65
N LEU A 283 10.49 13.49 20.90
CA LEU A 283 10.80 14.91 21.12
C LEU A 283 9.76 15.87 20.52
N THR A 284 8.81 15.39 19.73
CA THR A 284 7.81 16.24 19.05
C THR A 284 6.56 16.39 19.90
N GLN A 285 5.80 17.49 19.75
CA GLN A 285 4.57 17.75 20.51
C GLN A 285 4.74 17.85 22.04
N THR A 286 5.95 18.17 22.53
CA THR A 286 6.27 18.43 23.94
C THR A 286 6.95 19.79 24.12
N THR A 287 6.71 20.45 25.26
CA THR A 287 7.25 21.78 25.57
C THR A 287 8.66 21.74 26.15
N ASP A 288 9.00 20.70 26.92
CA ASP A 288 10.34 20.47 27.46
C ASP A 288 10.53 18.96 27.71
N PRO A 289 11.19 18.23 26.79
CA PRO A 289 11.40 16.80 26.94
C PRO A 289 12.48 16.45 27.98
N SER A 290 13.33 17.41 28.36
CA SER A 290 14.57 17.17 29.13
C SER A 290 14.33 16.40 30.42
N LYS A 291 13.36 16.82 31.23
CA LYS A 291 13.05 16.18 32.51
C LYS A 291 12.53 14.75 32.36
N ASP A 292 11.81 14.46 31.28
CA ASP A 292 11.26 13.12 31.03
C ASP A 292 12.30 12.19 30.41
N LEU A 293 13.24 12.73 29.64
CA LEU A 293 14.45 12.02 29.21
C LEU A 293 15.31 11.61 30.41
N ALA A 294 15.60 12.54 31.32
CA ALA A 294 16.41 12.30 32.50
C ALA A 294 15.81 11.20 33.41
N LYS A 295 14.50 11.25 33.66
CA LYS A 295 13.77 10.18 34.39
C LYS A 295 13.90 8.81 33.74
N SER A 296 14.12 8.79 32.43
CA SER A 296 14.20 7.56 31.63
C SER A 296 15.64 7.11 31.37
N GLY A 297 16.64 7.78 31.98
CA GLY A 297 18.06 7.43 31.87
C GLY A 297 18.72 7.89 30.56
N ILE A 298 18.10 8.87 29.87
CA ILE A 298 18.63 9.53 28.67
C ILE A 298 19.10 10.93 29.07
N ASP A 299 20.27 11.34 28.55
CA ASP A 299 20.84 12.66 28.82
C ASP A 299 19.94 13.77 28.26
N GLU A 300 19.75 14.84 29.02
CA GLU A 300 18.94 16.00 28.65
C GLU A 300 19.46 16.68 27.38
N GLN A 301 20.77 16.58 27.09
CA GLN A 301 21.38 17.14 25.88
C GLN A 301 20.76 16.59 24.59
N TYR A 302 20.19 15.39 24.63
CA TYR A 302 19.51 14.81 23.48
C TYR A 302 18.21 15.52 23.11
N ALA A 303 17.65 16.37 23.99
CA ALA A 303 16.52 17.24 23.66
C ALA A 303 16.81 18.17 22.46
N LEU A 304 18.08 18.54 22.24
CA LEU A 304 18.50 19.40 21.13
C LEU A 304 18.40 18.73 19.76
N MET A 305 18.15 17.41 19.72
CA MET A 305 17.97 16.64 18.48
C MET A 305 16.55 16.71 17.91
N GLN A 306 15.65 17.50 18.52
CA GLN A 306 14.27 17.64 18.05
C GLN A 306 14.22 18.01 16.56
N SER A 307 13.43 17.25 15.79
CA SER A 307 13.24 17.43 14.35
C SER A 307 14.53 17.34 13.49
N GLN A 308 15.60 16.74 14.02
CA GLN A 308 16.80 16.45 13.23
C GLN A 308 16.65 15.12 12.48
N ASP A 309 16.99 15.14 11.19
CA ASP A 309 17.06 13.95 10.36
C ASP A 309 18.34 13.14 10.65
N TYR A 310 18.25 11.81 10.51
CA TYR A 310 19.41 10.93 10.65
C TYR A 310 20.56 11.33 9.70
N TYR A 311 20.20 11.73 8.48
CA TYR A 311 21.12 12.30 7.50
C TYR A 311 20.90 13.82 7.44
N ALA A 312 21.55 14.55 8.33
CA ALA A 312 21.43 15.99 8.41
C ALA A 312 21.85 16.66 7.08
N LYS A 313 20.97 17.49 6.51
CA LYS A 313 21.25 18.29 5.31
C LYS A 313 22.19 19.46 5.58
N GLN A 314 22.30 19.85 6.85
CA GLN A 314 23.13 20.95 7.34
C GLN A 314 24.00 20.45 8.51
N PHE A 315 24.88 21.31 9.04
CA PHE A 315 25.73 20.96 10.17
C PHE A 315 24.90 20.47 11.37
N ALA A 316 25.16 19.24 11.83
CA ALA A 316 24.56 18.69 13.03
C ALA A 316 25.59 18.68 14.17
N THR A 317 25.20 19.21 15.33
CA THR A 317 26.06 19.29 16.52
C THR A 317 26.52 17.91 17.01
N ILE A 318 25.72 16.87 16.76
CA ILE A 318 26.03 15.49 17.09
C ILE A 318 25.70 14.61 15.88
N GLN A 319 26.66 13.78 15.47
CA GLN A 319 26.46 12.85 14.35
C GLN A 319 25.58 11.67 14.77
N ALA A 320 24.39 11.54 14.17
CA ALA A 320 23.43 10.47 14.47
C ALA A 320 24.01 9.05 14.29
N SER A 321 24.86 8.86 13.28
CA SER A 321 25.55 7.58 13.01
C SER A 321 26.77 7.33 13.90
N GLY A 322 27.14 8.29 14.76
CA GLY A 322 28.35 8.24 15.57
C GLY A 322 28.29 7.18 16.69
N PRO A 323 29.42 6.58 17.08
CA PRO A 323 29.45 5.56 18.14
C PRO A 323 28.87 6.03 19.48
N TYR A 324 29.01 7.33 19.78
CA TYR A 324 28.48 7.93 21.00
C TYR A 324 26.95 7.88 21.06
N VAL A 325 26.26 8.28 19.98
CA VAL A 325 24.79 8.23 19.89
C VAL A 325 24.31 6.79 19.91
N LYS A 326 24.98 5.88 19.19
CA LYS A 326 24.61 4.45 19.19
C LYS A 326 24.63 3.87 20.61
N LYS A 327 25.70 4.13 21.37
CA LYS A 327 25.88 3.58 22.72
C LYS A 327 24.96 4.23 23.76
N ASN A 328 24.81 5.55 23.71
CA ASN A 328 24.19 6.30 24.80
C ASN A 328 22.71 6.65 24.55
N LEU A 329 22.23 6.54 23.32
CA LEU A 329 20.85 6.81 22.91
C LEU A 329 20.18 5.56 22.28
N ILE A 330 20.65 5.13 21.11
CA ILE A 330 19.98 4.06 20.31
C ILE A 330 19.85 2.75 21.10
N ALA A 331 20.92 2.31 21.76
CA ALA A 331 20.90 1.08 22.56
C ALA A 331 19.91 1.09 23.73
N LYS A 332 19.46 2.27 24.18
CA LYS A 332 18.48 2.44 25.26
C LYS A 332 17.04 2.58 24.76
N LEU A 333 16.85 2.95 23.49
CA LEU A 333 15.56 3.28 22.87
C LEU A 333 14.92 2.08 22.14
N GLY A 334 14.82 0.94 22.82
CA GLY A 334 14.09 -0.20 22.24
C GLY A 334 12.59 0.08 22.06
N VAL A 335 11.93 -0.68 21.18
CA VAL A 335 10.47 -0.59 20.95
C VAL A 335 9.66 -0.60 22.25
N GLY A 336 10.03 -1.46 23.21
CA GLY A 336 9.36 -1.53 24.51
C GLY A 336 9.49 -0.24 25.34
N TRP A 337 10.60 0.48 25.22
CA TRP A 337 10.79 1.78 25.87
C TRP A 337 9.86 2.83 25.25
N VAL A 338 9.78 2.89 23.92
CA VAL A 338 8.93 3.84 23.18
C VAL A 338 7.45 3.60 23.51
N VAL A 339 7.01 2.35 23.52
CA VAL A 339 5.65 1.97 23.91
C VAL A 339 5.35 2.41 25.35
N LYS A 340 6.28 2.17 26.29
CA LYS A 340 6.14 2.58 27.69
C LYS A 340 6.07 4.11 27.82
N TYR A 341 6.89 4.84 27.07
CA TYR A 341 6.88 6.29 27.05
C TYR A 341 5.54 6.85 26.57
N TYR A 342 5.01 6.39 25.44
CA TYR A 342 3.72 6.88 24.94
C TYR A 342 2.55 6.48 25.84
N ALA A 343 2.62 5.33 26.52
CA ALA A 343 1.61 4.92 27.49
C ALA A 343 1.52 5.88 28.70
N THR A 344 2.62 6.54 29.08
CA THR A 344 2.62 7.58 30.12
C THR A 344 2.37 8.99 29.57
N HIS A 345 2.43 9.19 28.25
CA HIS A 345 2.27 10.47 27.56
C HIS A 345 1.09 10.47 26.56
N LEU A 346 -0.08 9.98 26.98
CA LEU A 346 -1.24 9.76 26.10
C LEU A 346 -1.72 11.00 25.34
N LYS A 347 -1.61 12.21 25.93
CA LYS A 347 -2.00 13.46 25.25
C LYS A 347 -1.07 13.79 24.07
N GLN A 348 0.24 13.60 24.25
CA GLN A 348 1.23 13.78 23.19
C GLN A 348 1.03 12.74 22.09
N PHE A 349 0.89 11.47 22.49
CA PHE A 349 0.62 10.38 21.56
C PHE A 349 -0.67 10.62 20.75
N GLY A 350 -1.75 11.08 21.40
CA GLY A 350 -2.99 11.43 20.71
C GLY A 350 -2.82 12.53 19.65
N LYS A 351 -2.00 13.56 19.91
CA LYS A 351 -1.69 14.60 18.91
C LYS A 351 -0.88 14.04 17.74
N LEU A 352 0.09 13.18 18.00
CA LEU A 352 0.87 12.51 16.96
C LEU A 352 -0.01 11.57 16.12
N MET A 353 -0.97 10.88 16.74
CA MET A 353 -1.96 10.07 16.03
C MET A 353 -2.91 10.92 15.18
N ASP A 354 -3.30 12.12 15.64
CA ASP A 354 -4.05 13.07 14.82
C ASP A 354 -3.23 13.59 13.62
N LEU A 355 -1.92 13.81 13.80
CA LEU A 355 -1.01 14.14 12.71
C LEU A 355 -0.95 13.00 11.68
N ALA A 356 -0.79 11.76 12.15
CA ALA A 356 -0.85 10.58 11.28
C ALA A 356 -2.19 10.48 10.54
N ALA A 357 -3.31 10.71 11.23
CA ALA A 357 -4.64 10.70 10.64
C ALA A 357 -4.83 11.76 9.55
N ALA A 358 -4.23 12.95 9.71
CA ALA A 358 -4.26 14.00 8.70
C ALA A 358 -3.54 13.60 7.40
N ASP A 359 -2.50 12.77 7.52
CA ASP A 359 -1.69 12.33 6.39
C ASP A 359 -2.16 11.00 5.77
N VAL A 360 -3.11 10.29 6.38
CA VAL A 360 -3.60 8.97 5.93
C VAL A 360 -4.01 8.95 4.46
N MET A 361 -4.71 9.98 3.99
CA MET A 361 -5.21 10.06 2.61
C MET A 361 -4.26 10.77 1.64
N ILE A 362 -3.10 11.24 2.11
CA ILE A 362 -2.08 11.86 1.27
C ILE A 362 -1.25 10.76 0.61
N THR A 363 -1.66 10.38 -0.59
CA THR A 363 -1.02 9.27 -1.33
C THR A 363 0.14 9.71 -2.23
N GLN A 364 0.13 10.98 -2.67
CA GLN A 364 1.22 11.57 -3.49
C GLN A 364 2.35 12.09 -2.59
N VAL A 365 3.59 11.71 -2.90
CA VAL A 365 4.79 12.16 -2.16
C VAL A 365 5.12 13.62 -2.50
N LYS A 366 4.56 14.55 -1.74
CA LYS A 366 4.74 15.99 -1.98
C LYS A 366 6.18 16.50 -1.82
N ALA A 367 7.06 15.69 -1.20
CA ALA A 367 8.46 16.04 -0.95
C ALA A 367 9.38 15.84 -2.17
N VAL A 368 8.90 15.26 -3.27
CA VAL A 368 9.72 14.96 -4.46
C VAL A 368 9.02 15.41 -5.74
N GLY A 369 9.76 15.91 -6.73
CA GLY A 369 9.23 16.33 -8.03
C GLY A 369 8.80 15.17 -8.93
N ASP A 370 7.77 15.43 -9.73
CA ASP A 370 7.10 14.41 -10.56
C ASP A 370 7.50 14.46 -12.04
N TYR A 371 8.37 15.40 -12.40
CA TYR A 371 8.78 15.66 -13.78
C TYR A 371 10.26 15.38 -13.99
N THR A 372 10.60 15.00 -15.22
CA THR A 372 11.99 14.92 -15.66
C THR A 372 12.58 16.31 -15.89
N LYS A 373 13.89 16.47 -15.71
CA LYS A 373 14.58 17.75 -16.00
C LYS A 373 14.41 18.19 -17.45
N ALA A 374 14.36 17.23 -18.38
CA ALA A 374 14.17 17.50 -19.81
C ALA A 374 12.78 18.08 -20.17
N SER A 375 11.80 17.99 -19.27
CA SER A 375 10.46 18.56 -19.49
C SER A 375 10.41 20.09 -19.41
N GLY A 376 11.45 20.74 -18.89
CA GLY A 376 11.46 22.19 -18.63
C GLY A 376 10.62 22.62 -17.42
N ALA A 377 10.05 21.67 -16.66
CA ALA A 377 9.35 21.97 -15.41
C ALA A 377 10.32 22.52 -14.33
N PRO A 378 9.86 23.40 -13.42
CA PRO A 378 10.60 23.76 -12.21
C PRO A 378 10.93 22.54 -11.34
N ALA A 379 12.01 22.64 -10.56
CA ALA A 379 12.40 21.64 -9.56
C ALA A 379 11.25 21.41 -8.56
N GLY A 380 10.99 20.14 -8.21
CA GLY A 380 9.96 19.76 -7.24
C GLY A 380 8.52 19.87 -7.74
N LYS A 381 8.28 20.22 -9.02
CA LYS A 381 6.92 20.37 -9.57
C LYS A 381 6.13 19.07 -9.43
N GLN A 382 4.91 19.17 -8.91
CA GLN A 382 3.95 18.06 -8.79
C GLN A 382 3.07 17.93 -10.04
N LEU A 383 2.72 16.70 -10.41
CA LEU A 383 1.72 16.38 -11.42
C LEU A 383 0.31 16.58 -10.81
N THR A 384 -0.58 17.19 -11.59
CA THR A 384 -2.00 17.42 -11.22
C THR A 384 -2.98 16.75 -12.19
N PHE A 385 -2.47 16.04 -13.19
CA PHE A 385 -3.30 15.30 -14.13
C PHE A 385 -3.96 14.11 -13.43
N PHE A 386 -5.29 14.01 -13.48
CA PHE A 386 -6.05 12.89 -12.90
C PHE A 386 -5.71 12.62 -11.41
N THR A 387 -5.56 13.68 -10.61
CA THR A 387 -5.34 13.62 -9.15
C THR A 387 -6.59 14.01 -8.34
N THR A 388 -7.78 13.92 -8.95
CA THR A 388 -9.01 14.44 -8.36
C THR A 388 -9.43 13.62 -7.14
N TYR A 389 -9.30 12.29 -7.17
CA TYR A 389 -9.69 11.46 -6.05
C TYR A 389 -8.79 11.72 -4.84
N SER A 390 -7.48 11.68 -5.04
CA SER A 390 -6.50 11.92 -3.97
C SER A 390 -6.60 13.32 -3.37
N GLN A 391 -6.88 14.34 -4.18
CA GLN A 391 -7.14 15.70 -3.69
C GLN A 391 -8.42 15.79 -2.84
N LEU A 392 -9.52 15.17 -3.28
CA LEU A 392 -10.76 15.15 -2.52
C LEU A 392 -10.60 14.37 -1.20
N ALA A 393 -9.98 13.19 -1.25
CA ALA A 393 -9.72 12.38 -0.07
C ALA A 393 -8.83 13.14 0.93
N GLY A 394 -7.73 13.76 0.47
CA GLY A 394 -6.86 14.56 1.32
C GLY A 394 -7.51 15.83 1.89
N ALA A 395 -8.49 16.43 1.18
CA ALA A 395 -9.17 17.64 1.63
C ALA A 395 -10.33 17.37 2.60
N PHE A 396 -11.08 16.29 2.39
CA PHE A 396 -12.34 16.03 3.10
C PHE A 396 -12.26 14.92 4.15
N PHE A 397 -11.24 14.06 4.12
CA PHE A 397 -11.13 12.99 5.10
C PHE A 397 -10.79 13.56 6.49
N PRO A 398 -11.51 13.16 7.56
CA PRO A 398 -11.30 13.76 8.88
C PRO A 398 -9.90 13.49 9.45
N GLN A 399 -9.27 14.55 9.96
CA GLN A 399 -7.89 14.54 10.47
C GLN A 399 -7.76 14.07 11.93
N LYS A 400 -8.80 13.42 12.48
CA LYS A 400 -8.81 12.97 13.87
C LYS A 400 -8.72 11.47 13.94
N PHE A 401 -7.76 10.93 14.69
CA PHE A 401 -7.62 9.48 14.81
C PHE A 401 -8.84 8.83 15.48
N ALA A 402 -9.50 9.56 16.38
CA ALA A 402 -10.77 9.13 16.98
C ALA A 402 -11.86 8.86 15.92
N PHE A 403 -11.91 9.66 14.83
CA PHE A 403 -12.83 9.41 13.72
C PHE A 403 -12.50 8.09 13.01
N ASN A 404 -11.21 7.79 12.79
CA ASN A 404 -10.79 6.53 12.19
C ASN A 404 -11.24 5.33 13.03
N CYS A 405 -11.10 5.40 14.35
CA CYS A 405 -11.60 4.38 15.27
C CYS A 405 -13.12 4.22 15.20
N LEU A 406 -13.87 5.33 15.21
CA LEU A 406 -15.33 5.31 15.10
C LEU A 406 -15.79 4.72 13.76
N LEU A 407 -15.15 5.11 12.66
CA LEU A 407 -15.42 4.58 11.33
C LEU A 407 -15.15 3.07 11.26
N ALA A 408 -14.03 2.61 11.83
CA ALA A 408 -13.72 1.19 11.91
C ALA A 408 -14.78 0.40 12.70
N VAL A 409 -15.20 0.91 13.87
CA VAL A 409 -16.26 0.28 14.68
C VAL A 409 -17.58 0.24 13.90
N ALA A 410 -17.96 1.34 13.23
CA ALA A 410 -19.17 1.38 12.42
C ALA A 410 -19.16 0.35 11.28
N LEU A 411 -18.04 0.25 10.55
CA LEU A 411 -17.89 -0.72 9.47
C LEU A 411 -17.88 -2.17 9.99
N VAL A 412 -17.24 -2.44 11.14
CA VAL A 412 -17.32 -3.75 11.81
C VAL A 412 -18.77 -4.11 12.11
N ILE A 413 -19.54 -3.21 12.73
CA ILE A 413 -20.95 -3.45 13.07
C ILE A 413 -21.78 -3.75 11.81
N VAL A 414 -21.62 -2.96 10.75
CA VAL A 414 -22.35 -3.14 9.49
C VAL A 414 -22.10 -4.51 8.88
N TYR A 415 -20.84 -4.95 8.78
CA TYR A 415 -20.49 -6.25 8.21
C TYR A 415 -20.76 -7.41 9.16
N LEU A 416 -20.79 -7.17 10.49
CA LEU A 416 -21.16 -8.17 11.49
C LEU A 416 -22.61 -8.62 11.33
N VAL A 417 -23.52 -7.71 10.94
CA VAL A 417 -24.91 -8.09 10.61
C VAL A 417 -24.96 -9.07 9.45
N GLY A 418 -24.20 -8.82 8.37
CA GLY A 418 -24.07 -9.73 7.23
C GLY A 418 -23.46 -11.08 7.61
N PHE A 419 -22.40 -11.07 8.44
CA PHE A 419 -21.78 -12.27 9.01
C PHE A 419 -22.80 -13.12 9.79
N TYR A 420 -23.55 -12.49 10.70
CA TYR A 420 -24.53 -13.18 11.53
C TYR A 420 -25.65 -13.82 10.72
N ASN A 421 -26.21 -13.08 9.76
CA ASN A 421 -27.25 -13.57 8.86
C ASN A 421 -26.78 -14.78 8.05
N ASP A 422 -25.58 -14.70 7.48
CA ASP A 422 -25.06 -15.77 6.63
C ASP A 422 -24.66 -17.02 7.42
N ILE A 423 -24.13 -16.88 8.65
CA ILE A 423 -23.91 -18.03 9.55
C ILE A 423 -25.22 -18.76 9.83
N ARG A 424 -26.29 -18.02 10.17
CA ARG A 424 -27.61 -18.62 10.41
C ARG A 424 -28.16 -19.33 9.17
N GLN A 425 -27.90 -18.80 7.99
CA GLN A 425 -28.38 -19.32 6.72
C GLN A 425 -27.42 -20.32 6.05
N GLN A 426 -26.33 -20.72 6.71
CA GLN A 426 -25.29 -21.60 6.17
C GLN A 426 -24.68 -21.09 4.84
N ARG A 427 -24.64 -19.76 4.67
CA ARG A 427 -23.98 -19.06 3.56
C ARG A 427 -22.61 -18.59 4.01
N ILE A 428 -21.71 -18.42 3.04
CA ILE A 428 -20.28 -18.13 3.32
C ILE A 428 -19.85 -16.72 2.90
N GLU A 429 -20.63 -16.05 2.05
CA GLU A 429 -20.21 -14.80 1.42
C GLU A 429 -20.05 -13.67 2.44
N GLY A 430 -21.04 -13.47 3.32
CA GLY A 430 -21.00 -12.54 4.44
C GLY A 430 -19.92 -12.86 5.46
N VAL A 431 -19.65 -14.14 5.70
CA VAL A 431 -18.58 -14.58 6.60
C VAL A 431 -17.20 -14.18 6.08
N LEU A 432 -16.91 -14.52 4.82
CA LEU A 432 -15.64 -14.16 4.19
C LEU A 432 -15.50 -12.63 4.08
N ARG A 433 -16.54 -11.92 3.64
CA ARG A 433 -16.53 -10.45 3.56
C ARG A 433 -16.22 -9.80 4.90
N PHE A 434 -16.79 -10.29 5.99
CA PHE A 434 -16.50 -9.78 7.33
C PHE A 434 -15.03 -9.94 7.71
N PHE A 435 -14.43 -11.11 7.52
CA PHE A 435 -12.99 -11.30 7.82
C PHE A 435 -12.08 -10.48 6.90
N LEU A 436 -12.48 -10.29 5.63
CA LEU A 436 -11.77 -9.39 4.70
C LEU A 436 -11.78 -7.96 5.21
N VAL A 437 -12.96 -7.41 5.54
CA VAL A 437 -13.11 -6.05 6.07
C VAL A 437 -12.40 -5.91 7.41
N LEU A 438 -12.55 -6.88 8.31
CA LEU A 438 -11.90 -6.86 9.62
C LEU A 438 -10.38 -6.80 9.48
N GLY A 439 -9.78 -7.63 8.63
CA GLY A 439 -8.34 -7.60 8.40
C GLY A 439 -7.83 -6.34 7.68
N LEU A 440 -8.62 -5.74 6.79
CA LEU A 440 -8.28 -4.42 6.22
C LEU A 440 -8.41 -3.30 7.25
N LEU A 441 -9.38 -3.38 8.17
CA LEU A 441 -9.53 -2.43 9.27
C LEU A 441 -8.39 -2.55 10.29
N THR A 442 -7.84 -3.74 10.52
CA THR A 442 -6.61 -3.85 11.33
C THR A 442 -5.44 -3.14 10.66
N ILE A 443 -5.30 -3.17 9.33
CA ILE A 443 -4.30 -2.37 8.62
C ILE A 443 -4.58 -0.87 8.82
N PHE A 444 -5.83 -0.45 8.63
CA PHE A 444 -6.26 0.94 8.73
C PHE A 444 -5.97 1.57 10.11
N ILE A 445 -6.13 0.79 11.19
CA ILE A 445 -5.94 1.27 12.58
C ILE A 445 -4.51 1.08 13.08
N PHE A 446 -3.88 -0.08 12.82
CA PHE A 446 -2.60 -0.41 13.45
C PHE A 446 -1.38 0.07 12.67
N VAL A 447 -1.44 0.24 11.34
CA VAL A 447 -0.29 0.75 10.58
C VAL A 447 0.11 2.15 11.06
N PRO A 448 -0.80 3.14 11.24
CA PRO A 448 -0.41 4.44 11.79
C PRO A 448 0.27 4.36 13.16
N VAL A 449 -0.22 3.49 14.05
CA VAL A 449 0.35 3.26 15.38
C VAL A 449 1.77 2.70 15.28
N ILE A 450 1.96 1.69 14.43
CA ILE A 450 3.26 1.03 14.27
C ILE A 450 4.26 1.95 13.58
N SER A 451 3.83 2.71 12.56
CA SER A 451 4.67 3.71 11.89
C SER A 451 5.17 4.77 12.87
N LEU A 452 4.30 5.28 13.76
CA LEU A 452 4.70 6.28 14.74
C LEU A 452 5.66 5.72 15.82
N ILE A 453 5.48 4.46 16.23
CA ILE A 453 6.38 3.78 17.18
C ILE A 453 7.71 3.40 16.52
N GLY A 454 7.71 3.14 15.21
CA GLY A 454 8.87 2.64 14.46
C GLY A 454 9.72 3.72 13.84
N ASP A 455 9.11 4.81 13.33
CA ASP A 455 9.77 5.83 12.51
C ASP A 455 9.44 7.29 12.94
N GLY A 456 8.52 7.51 13.88
CA GLY A 456 8.05 8.86 14.23
C GLY A 456 7.14 9.47 13.16
N ASP A 457 7.16 10.79 12.98
CA ASP A 457 6.42 11.48 11.89
C ASP A 457 7.24 11.70 10.61
N ALA A 458 8.48 11.21 10.56
CA ALA A 458 9.35 11.29 9.39
C ALA A 458 8.81 10.42 8.23
N ASP A 459 8.67 11.02 7.03
CA ASP A 459 8.16 10.35 5.81
C ASP A 459 6.85 9.57 6.02
N LEU A 460 6.00 10.05 6.96
CA LEU A 460 4.83 9.33 7.45
C LEU A 460 3.88 8.89 6.33
N ALA A 461 3.56 9.77 5.38
CA ALA A 461 2.69 9.47 4.24
C ALA A 461 3.11 8.20 3.46
N LYS A 462 4.43 7.97 3.30
CA LYS A 462 4.96 6.79 2.62
C LYS A 462 4.78 5.52 3.46
N HIS A 463 4.97 5.62 4.77
CA HIS A 463 4.77 4.50 5.70
C HIS A 463 3.28 4.16 5.88
N LEU A 464 2.41 5.14 5.65
CA LEU A 464 0.96 4.98 5.68
C LEU A 464 0.36 4.43 4.38
N PHE A 465 1.10 4.19 3.30
CA PHE A 465 0.55 3.85 1.96
C PHE A 465 -0.51 2.73 1.96
N MET A 466 -0.39 1.74 2.85
CA MET A 466 -1.37 0.65 2.95
C MET A 466 -2.70 1.04 3.61
N VAL A 467 -2.72 2.13 4.37
CA VAL A 467 -3.89 2.66 5.06
C VAL A 467 -4.95 3.19 4.08
N PRO A 468 -4.65 4.15 3.18
CA PRO A 468 -5.62 4.63 2.19
C PRO A 468 -6.07 3.51 1.26
N VAL A 469 -5.15 2.66 0.77
CA VAL A 469 -5.50 1.51 -0.07
C VAL A 469 -6.51 0.57 0.62
N SER A 470 -6.33 0.31 1.92
CA SER A 470 -7.22 -0.58 2.67
C SER A 470 -8.62 0.01 2.87
N ILE A 471 -8.71 1.29 3.24
CA ILE A 471 -10.00 1.96 3.45
C ILE A 471 -10.72 2.22 2.12
N ASP A 472 -10.00 2.53 1.05
CA ASP A 472 -10.54 2.69 -0.31
C ASP A 472 -11.17 1.39 -0.80
N LEU A 473 -10.50 0.25 -0.58
CA LEU A 473 -11.04 -1.07 -0.88
C LEU A 473 -12.31 -1.39 -0.07
N ILE A 474 -12.35 -1.02 1.20
CA ILE A 474 -13.54 -1.19 2.03
C ILE A 474 -14.69 -0.30 1.52
N PHE A 475 -14.42 0.97 1.18
CA PHE A 475 -15.44 1.87 0.63
C PHE A 475 -15.97 1.40 -0.72
N LEU A 476 -15.10 0.95 -1.62
CA LEU A 476 -15.52 0.38 -2.90
C LEU A 476 -16.37 -0.88 -2.71
N LEU A 477 -16.00 -1.76 -1.76
CA LEU A 477 -16.80 -2.93 -1.40
C LEU A 477 -18.17 -2.53 -0.83
N PHE A 478 -18.19 -1.58 0.10
CA PHE A 478 -19.41 -1.08 0.73
C PHE A 478 -20.37 -0.48 -0.29
N ILE A 479 -19.88 0.40 -1.18
CA ILE A 479 -20.68 0.98 -2.27
C ILE A 479 -21.16 -0.11 -3.23
N SER A 480 -20.29 -1.05 -3.62
CA SER A 480 -20.66 -2.20 -4.44
C SER A 480 -21.79 -3.01 -3.81
N ASP A 481 -21.70 -3.29 -2.51
CA ASP A 481 -22.66 -4.09 -1.77
C ASP A 481 -23.99 -3.36 -1.59
N ILE A 482 -23.99 -2.04 -1.41
CA ILE A 482 -25.20 -1.22 -1.42
C ILE A 482 -25.85 -1.22 -2.80
N LEU A 483 -25.09 -0.90 -3.85
CA LEU A 483 -25.61 -0.79 -5.22
C LEU A 483 -26.17 -2.12 -5.75
N ASN A 484 -25.66 -3.25 -5.25
CA ASN A 484 -26.15 -4.58 -5.60
C ASN A 484 -27.13 -5.18 -4.57
N HIS A 485 -27.52 -4.43 -3.53
CA HIS A 485 -28.42 -4.87 -2.45
C HIS A 485 -27.95 -6.15 -1.73
N ARG A 486 -26.64 -6.24 -1.45
CA ARG A 486 -25.98 -7.41 -0.84
C ARG A 486 -25.38 -7.16 0.54
N LEU A 487 -25.51 -5.95 1.07
CA LEU A 487 -24.86 -5.56 2.32
C LEU A 487 -25.20 -6.51 3.48
N TRP A 488 -26.47 -6.88 3.65
CA TRP A 488 -26.93 -7.75 4.75
C TRP A 488 -27.51 -9.10 4.32
N HIS A 489 -27.64 -9.34 3.02
CA HIS A 489 -28.21 -10.56 2.47
C HIS A 489 -27.38 -11.05 1.28
N ALA A 490 -26.79 -12.25 1.37
CA ALA A 490 -26.17 -12.89 0.23
C ALA A 490 -27.25 -13.36 -0.75
N TYR A 491 -27.58 -12.55 -1.74
CA TYR A 491 -28.63 -12.81 -2.74
C TYR A 491 -30.07 -12.82 -2.19
N ARG A 492 -30.88 -11.83 -2.61
CA ARG A 492 -32.29 -12.07 -2.93
C ARG A 492 -32.32 -12.41 -4.41
N GLU A 493 -32.83 -13.58 -4.78
CA GLU A 493 -33.48 -13.72 -6.08
C GLU A 493 -34.68 -12.75 -6.03
N GLU A 494 -34.49 -11.53 -6.50
CA GLU A 494 -35.61 -10.64 -6.81
C GLU A 494 -36.31 -11.22 -8.04
N ALA A 495 -37.21 -12.18 -7.79
CA ALA A 495 -38.36 -12.41 -8.63
C ALA A 495 -39.22 -11.14 -8.59
N SER A 496 -38.90 -10.15 -9.42
CA SER A 496 -39.81 -9.08 -9.91
C SER A 496 -38.97 -7.93 -10.48
N ASP A 497 -38.70 -8.01 -11.77
CA ASP A 497 -38.71 -6.84 -12.66
C ASP A 497 -38.90 -7.40 -14.06
N ALA A 498 -40.16 -7.80 -14.30
CA ALA A 498 -40.71 -8.04 -15.63
C ALA A 498 -40.92 -6.70 -16.34
#